data_AF-A0A0G1CJZ7-F1
#
_entry.id   AF-A0A0G1CJZ7-F1
#
_cell.length_a   1.000
_cell.length_b   1.000
_cell.length_c   1.000
_cell.angle_alpha   90.00
_cell.angle_beta   90.00
_cell.angle_gamma   90.00
#
_symmetry.space_group_name_H-M   'P 1'
#
loop_
_entity.id
_entity.type
_entity.pdbx_description
1 polymer ?
#
loop_
_entity_poly.entity_id
_entity_poly.type
_entity_poly.pdbx_seq_one_letter_code
_entity_poly.pdbx_strand_id
1 'polypeptide(L)'
;MKKTLFAISIAGLIFSGYLGGTKLLTGTCALNESCPNFLGYPACFYGFFMFLAITIGAGMLFFDVGKKRCALHIVLWVSLLGVLFAGYFTVKELPLLFAQGLSAYLLGLPTCAFGLFMYLALIFVASKVKAQEKIGKPRTEALPRTEARL
;
A
#
# COMPACT_ATOMS: atom_id res chain seq x y z
N MET A 1 -5.82 1.94 15.98
CA MET A 1 -4.94 1.71 14.82
C MET A 1 -5.67 1.59 13.47
N LYS A 2 -6.92 1.09 13.40
CA LYS A 2 -7.69 1.04 12.14
C LYS A 2 -7.81 2.41 11.44
N LYS A 3 -8.08 3.47 12.22
CA LYS A 3 -8.09 4.88 11.77
C LYS A 3 -6.77 5.29 11.08
N THR A 4 -5.64 4.94 11.71
CA THR A 4 -4.30 5.23 11.18
C THR A 4 -4.05 4.49 9.87
N LEU A 5 -4.40 3.20 9.79
CA LEU A 5 -4.30 2.41 8.56
C LEU A 5 -5.06 3.08 7.41
N PHE A 6 -6.30 3.50 7.67
CA PHE A 6 -7.15 4.16 6.68
C PHE A 6 -6.63 5.55 6.28
N ALA A 7 -6.14 6.34 7.24
CA ALA A 7 -5.55 7.65 6.95
C ALA A 7 -4.30 7.53 6.07
N ILE A 8 -3.40 6.58 6.36
CA ILE A 8 -2.20 6.36 5.54
C ILE A 8 -2.58 5.85 4.15
N SER A 9 -3.57 4.95 4.04
CA SER A 9 -4.00 4.45 2.73
C SER A 9 -4.60 5.55 1.86
N ILE A 10 -5.42 6.44 2.43
CA ILE A 10 -5.96 7.60 1.72
C ILE A 10 -4.84 8.55 1.29
N ALA A 11 -3.90 8.85 2.19
CA ALA A 11 -2.77 9.72 1.86
C ALA A 11 -1.96 9.16 0.67
N GLY A 12 -1.68 7.86 0.68
CA GLY A 12 -1.02 7.18 -0.44
C GLY A 12 -1.84 7.15 -1.73
N LEU A 13 -3.17 6.98 -1.62
CA LEU A 13 -4.08 7.02 -2.77
C LEU A 13 -4.10 8.40 -3.43
N ILE A 14 -4.21 9.47 -2.63
CA ILE A 14 -4.19 10.85 -3.14
C ILE A 14 -2.83 11.16 -3.77
N PHE A 15 -1.74 10.78 -3.11
CA PHE A 15 -0.39 11.00 -3.61
C PHE A 15 -0.15 10.29 -4.95
N SER A 16 -0.45 8.99 -5.03
CA SER A 16 -0.32 8.22 -6.28
C SER A 16 -1.31 8.66 -7.36
N GLY A 17 -2.53 9.08 -6.97
CA GLY A 17 -3.53 9.64 -7.86
C GLY A 17 -3.10 10.98 -8.47
N TYR A 18 -2.44 11.84 -7.69
CA TYR A 18 -1.86 13.09 -8.18
C TYR A 18 -0.75 12.82 -9.21
N LEU A 19 0.18 11.90 -8.92
CA LEU A 19 1.27 11.54 -9.83
C LEU A 19 0.77 10.86 -11.12
N GLY A 20 -0.21 9.95 -11.01
CA GLY A 20 -0.79 9.28 -12.17
C GLY A 20 -1.69 10.21 -13.00
N GLY A 21 -2.50 11.03 -12.32
CA GLY A 21 -3.45 11.95 -12.96
C GLY A 21 -2.76 13.08 -13.71
N THR A 22 -1.74 13.70 -13.12
CA THR A 22 -0.92 14.70 -13.81
C THR A 22 -0.30 14.13 -15.09
N LYS A 23 0.28 12.94 -15.04
CA LYS A 23 0.85 12.29 -16.22
C LYS A 23 -0.16 12.02 -17.34
N LEU A 24 -1.42 11.72 -17.02
CA LEU A 24 -2.48 11.60 -18.05
C LEU A 24 -2.89 12.94 -18.64
N LEU A 25 -2.96 13.98 -17.81
CA LEU A 25 -3.45 15.30 -18.21
C LEU A 25 -2.41 16.08 -19.01
N THR A 26 -1.14 16.02 -18.60
CA THR A 26 -0.06 16.85 -19.16
C THR A 26 0.96 16.06 -19.99
N GLY A 27 0.90 14.73 -19.97
CA GLY A 27 1.90 13.86 -20.61
C GLY A 27 3.27 13.86 -19.90
N THR A 28 3.41 14.61 -18.80
CA THR A 28 4.65 14.81 -18.05
C THR A 28 4.48 14.35 -16.60
N CYS A 29 5.55 13.83 -15.97
CA CYS A 29 5.48 13.49 -14.55
C CYS A 29 5.42 14.77 -13.71
N ALA A 30 4.59 14.79 -12.65
CA ALA A 30 4.37 15.98 -11.81
C ALA A 30 5.66 16.63 -11.27
N LEU A 31 6.69 15.81 -11.03
CA LEU A 31 7.97 16.23 -10.46
C LEU A 31 9.08 16.38 -11.51
N ASN A 32 8.70 16.43 -12.79
CA ASN A 32 9.62 16.56 -13.93
C ASN A 32 10.72 15.47 -13.98
N GLU A 33 10.44 14.29 -13.41
CA GLU A 33 11.34 13.14 -13.39
C GLU A 33 10.94 12.07 -14.43
N SER A 34 11.88 11.21 -14.81
CA SER A 34 11.64 10.13 -15.79
C SER A 34 10.97 8.93 -15.15
N CYS A 35 9.63 8.91 -15.07
CA CYS A 35 8.93 7.76 -14.48
C CYS A 35 9.10 6.47 -15.33
N PRO A 36 9.55 5.36 -14.74
CA PRO A 36 9.75 4.11 -15.46
C PRO A 36 8.42 3.52 -15.94
N ASN A 37 8.45 2.88 -17.10
CA ASN A 37 7.30 2.17 -17.65
C ASN A 37 7.36 0.70 -17.27
N PHE A 38 6.20 0.13 -16.94
CA PHE A 38 5.98 -1.27 -16.64
C PHE A 38 4.84 -1.78 -17.54
N LEU A 39 5.10 -2.83 -18.33
CA LEU A 39 4.16 -3.36 -19.35
C LEU A 39 3.55 -2.29 -20.28
N GLY A 40 4.32 -1.27 -20.65
CA GLY A 40 3.87 -0.21 -21.55
C GLY A 40 3.08 0.92 -20.87
N TYR A 41 2.84 0.85 -19.55
CA TYR A 41 2.17 1.89 -18.76
C TYR A 41 3.10 2.48 -17.69
N PRO A 42 2.86 3.73 -17.23
CA PRO A 42 3.67 4.33 -16.18
C PRO A 42 3.56 3.55 -14.86
N ALA A 43 4.67 3.34 -14.15
CA ALA A 43 4.66 2.68 -12.84
C ALA A 43 3.69 3.33 -11.83
N CYS A 44 3.48 4.65 -11.92
CA CYS A 44 2.56 5.41 -11.07
C CYS A 44 1.10 4.91 -11.14
N PHE A 45 0.67 4.37 -12.30
CA PHE A 45 -0.67 3.80 -12.46
C PHE A 45 -0.88 2.58 -11.57
N TYR A 46 0.09 1.68 -11.58
CA TYR A 46 0.05 0.48 -10.75
C TYR A 46 0.03 0.83 -9.27
N GLY A 47 0.83 1.84 -8.86
CA GLY A 47 0.80 2.37 -7.50
C GLY A 47 -0.59 2.86 -7.08
N PHE A 48 -1.27 3.62 -7.96
CA PHE A 48 -2.63 4.10 -7.71
C PHE A 48 -3.62 2.95 -7.48
N PHE A 49 -3.65 1.95 -8.37
CA PHE A 49 -4.56 0.81 -8.21
C PHE A 49 -4.27 -0.01 -6.95
N MET A 50 -3.00 -0.17 -6.58
CA MET A 50 -2.62 -0.85 -5.34
C MET A 50 -3.07 -0.07 -4.11
N PHE A 51 -2.84 1.25 -4.05
CA PHE A 51 -3.34 2.08 -2.95
C PHE A 51 -4.86 2.14 -2.90
N LEU A 52 -5.53 2.07 -4.05
CA LEU A 52 -6.99 2.02 -4.13
C LEU A 52 -7.52 0.72 -3.52
N ALA A 53 -6.93 -0.43 -3.89
CA ALA A 53 -7.29 -1.72 -3.30
C ALA A 53 -7.04 -1.75 -1.78
N ILE A 54 -5.91 -1.18 -1.32
CA ILE A 54 -5.61 -1.06 0.11
C ILE A 54 -6.62 -0.15 0.81
N THR A 55 -6.99 0.98 0.20
CA THR A 55 -7.95 1.93 0.78
C THR A 55 -9.33 1.32 0.90
N ILE A 56 -9.77 0.53 -0.10
CA ILE A 56 -11.02 -0.24 -0.01
C ILE A 56 -10.93 -1.26 1.12
N GLY A 57 -9.85 -2.04 1.20
CA GLY A 57 -9.66 -3.02 2.28
C GLY A 57 -9.61 -2.38 3.66
N ALA A 58 -8.92 -1.24 3.79
CA ALA A 58 -8.85 -0.46 5.02
C ALA A 58 -10.20 0.15 5.39
N GLY A 59 -10.96 0.62 4.40
CA GLY A 59 -12.32 1.14 4.56
C GLY A 59 -13.29 0.07 5.04
N MET A 60 -13.26 -1.12 4.44
CA MET A 60 -14.04 -2.28 4.92
C MET A 60 -13.71 -2.60 6.38
N LEU A 61 -12.43 -2.52 6.77
CA LEU A 61 -12.00 -2.73 8.15
C LEU A 61 -12.46 -1.62 9.11
N PHE A 62 -12.59 -0.40 8.61
CA PHE A 62 -13.02 0.79 9.35
C PHE A 62 -14.53 0.82 9.61
N PHE A 63 -15.34 0.53 8.59
CA PHE A 63 -16.80 0.44 8.69
C PHE A 63 -17.29 -0.90 9.25
N ASP A 64 -16.37 -1.83 9.56
CA ASP A 64 -16.68 -3.18 10.07
C ASP A 64 -17.61 -4.00 9.14
N VAL A 65 -17.59 -3.68 7.84
CA VAL A 65 -18.43 -4.32 6.82
C VAL A 65 -17.70 -5.55 6.27
N GLY A 66 -18.07 -6.73 6.75
CA GLY A 66 -17.61 -8.03 6.25
C GLY A 66 -16.54 -8.73 7.09
N LYS A 67 -15.88 -9.74 6.49
CA LYS A 67 -14.88 -10.57 7.20
C LYS A 67 -13.57 -9.81 7.37
N LYS A 68 -13.30 -9.32 8.59
CA LYS A 68 -12.06 -8.61 8.97
C LYS A 68 -10.77 -9.30 8.52
N ARG A 69 -10.72 -10.63 8.67
CA ARG A 69 -9.57 -11.44 8.21
C ARG A 69 -9.29 -11.31 6.72
N CYS A 70 -10.32 -11.29 5.88
CA CYS A 70 -10.16 -11.17 4.43
C CYS A 70 -9.64 -9.78 4.07
N ALA A 71 -10.25 -8.72 4.61
CA ALA A 71 -9.82 -7.34 4.38
C ALA A 71 -8.36 -7.12 4.81
N LEU A 72 -7.98 -7.65 5.96
CA LEU A 72 -6.61 -7.54 6.46
C LEU A 72 -5.60 -8.34 5.61
N HIS A 73 -5.98 -9.51 5.10
CA HIS A 73 -5.14 -10.27 4.17
C HIS A 73 -4.94 -9.53 2.85
N ILE A 74 -5.98 -8.91 2.29
CA ILE A 74 -5.89 -8.09 1.07
C ILE A 74 -4.89 -6.95 1.30
N VAL A 75 -5.06 -6.19 2.38
CA VAL A 75 -4.15 -5.07 2.70
C VAL A 75 -2.70 -5.54 2.83
N LEU A 76 -2.45 -6.65 3.52
CA LEU A 76 -1.09 -7.19 3.69
C LEU A 76 -0.49 -7.68 2.36
N TRP A 77 -1.23 -8.47 1.58
CA TRP A 77 -0.73 -9.01 0.32
C TRP A 77 -0.46 -7.92 -0.71
N VAL A 78 -1.38 -6.96 -0.85
CA VAL A 78 -1.22 -5.84 -1.78
C VAL A 78 -0.09 -4.91 -1.34
N SER A 79 0.05 -4.64 -0.03
CA SER A 79 1.17 -3.82 0.45
C SER A 79 2.51 -4.51 0.25
N LEU A 80 2.59 -5.83 0.46
CA LEU A 80 3.80 -6.61 0.21
C LEU A 80 4.20 -6.58 -1.27
N LEU A 81 3.23 -6.75 -2.16
CA LEU A 81 3.43 -6.58 -3.59
C LEU A 81 3.89 -5.16 -3.94
N GLY A 82 3.31 -4.15 -3.31
CA GLY A 82 3.69 -2.74 -3.45
C GLY A 82 5.13 -2.46 -2.99
N VAL A 83 5.59 -3.07 -1.90
CA VAL A 83 6.99 -2.98 -1.45
C VAL A 83 7.94 -3.57 -2.49
N LEU A 84 7.64 -4.76 -3.02
CA LEU A 84 8.47 -5.39 -4.05
C LEU A 84 8.50 -4.55 -5.33
N PHE A 85 7.34 -4.06 -5.76
CA PHE A 85 7.19 -3.23 -6.95
C PHE A 85 7.95 -1.91 -6.81
N ALA A 86 7.65 -1.13 -5.77
CA ALA A 86 8.30 0.15 -5.52
C ALA A 86 9.80 -0.02 -5.28
N GLY A 87 10.21 -1.03 -4.51
CA GLY A 87 11.61 -1.32 -4.22
C GLY A 87 12.42 -1.64 -5.47
N TYR A 88 11.86 -2.43 -6.40
CA TYR A 88 12.52 -2.73 -7.67
C TYR A 88 12.81 -1.47 -8.49
N PHE A 89 11.84 -0.56 -8.59
CA PHE A 89 12.04 0.70 -9.33
C PHE A 89 12.93 1.69 -8.59
N THR A 90 12.83 1.77 -7.25
CA THR A 90 13.75 2.59 -6.45
C THR A 90 15.20 2.18 -6.68
N VAL A 91 15.50 0.87 -6.72
CA VAL A 91 16.87 0.38 -7.00
C VAL A 91 17.32 0.72 -8.42
N LYS A 92 16.41 0.77 -9.41
CA LYS A 92 16.75 1.18 -10.78
C LYS A 92 16.98 2.68 -10.92
N GLU A 93 16.33 3.50 -10.12
CA GLU A 93 16.49 4.96 -10.15
C GLU A 93 17.63 5.46 -9.26
N LEU A 94 18.05 4.65 -8.27
CA LEU A 94 19.14 4.99 -7.36
C LEU A 94 20.47 5.34 -8.06
N PRO A 95 20.92 4.64 -9.13
CA PRO A 95 22.15 4.99 -9.84
C PRO A 95 22.09 6.37 -10.50
N LEU A 96 20.91 6.77 -10.98
CA LEU A 96 20.70 8.09 -11.58
C LEU A 96 20.81 9.20 -10.52
N LEU A 97 20.26 8.93 -9.33
CA LEU A 97 20.39 9.80 -8.16
C LEU A 97 21.85 9.94 -7.70
N PHE A 98 22.64 8.88 -7.73
CA PHE A 98 24.07 8.94 -7.41
C PHE A 98 24.91 9.64 -8.49
N ALA A 99 24.51 9.55 -9.76
CA ALA A 99 25.21 10.18 -10.86
C ALA A 99 24.93 11.70 -10.97
N GLN A 100 23.70 12.13 -10.73
CA GLN A 100 23.25 13.52 -10.90
C GLN A 100 23.01 14.26 -9.57
N GLY A 101 23.11 13.57 -8.44
CA GLY A 101 22.94 14.12 -7.09
C GLY A 101 21.48 14.37 -6.69
N LEU A 102 21.28 14.86 -5.46
CA LEU A 102 19.96 15.23 -4.93
C LEU A 102 19.25 16.34 -5.72
N SER A 103 20.00 17.12 -6.52
CA SER A 103 19.46 18.21 -7.35
C SER A 103 18.68 17.71 -8.57
N ALA A 104 18.78 16.43 -8.92
CA ALA A 104 18.03 15.84 -10.03
C ALA A 104 16.55 15.60 -9.70
N TYR A 105 16.16 15.65 -8.42
CA TYR A 105 14.81 15.34 -7.96
C TYR A 105 14.24 16.47 -7.10
N LEU A 106 13.04 16.94 -7.45
CA LEU A 106 12.40 18.09 -6.81
C LEU A 106 12.11 17.90 -5.31
N LEU A 107 11.89 16.65 -4.87
CA LEU A 107 11.68 16.27 -3.47
C LEU A 107 12.94 15.69 -2.80
N GLY A 108 14.09 15.71 -3.49
CA GLY A 108 15.35 15.11 -3.04
C GLY A 108 15.41 13.57 -3.12
N LEU A 109 14.28 12.88 -3.28
CA LEU A 109 14.20 11.43 -3.50
C LEU A 109 13.23 11.09 -4.67
N PRO A 110 13.42 9.94 -5.33
CA PRO A 110 12.50 9.47 -6.37
C PRO A 110 11.13 9.15 -5.79
N THR A 111 10.06 9.39 -6.55
CA THR A 111 8.68 9.10 -6.12
C THR A 111 8.45 7.63 -5.77
N CYS A 112 9.16 6.72 -6.41
CA CYS A 112 9.16 5.30 -6.08
C CYS A 112 9.58 5.05 -4.62
N ALA A 113 10.57 5.80 -4.10
CA ALA A 113 11.04 5.66 -2.72
C ALA A 113 9.99 6.16 -1.70
N PHE A 114 9.27 7.24 -2.01
CA PHE A 114 8.14 7.69 -1.17
C PHE A 114 7.02 6.65 -1.13
N GLY A 115 6.70 6.05 -2.28
CA GLY A 115 5.75 4.93 -2.36
C GLY A 115 6.19 3.74 -1.51
N LEU A 116 7.47 3.37 -1.59
CA LEU A 116 8.06 2.30 -0.78
C LEU A 116 7.89 2.56 0.72
N PHE A 117 8.20 3.78 1.18
CA PHE A 117 8.04 4.15 2.59
C PHE A 117 6.58 4.04 3.06
N MET A 118 5.64 4.48 2.23
CA MET A 118 4.20 4.36 2.53
C MET A 118 3.75 2.90 2.62
N TYR A 119 4.18 2.03 1.71
CA TYR A 119 3.84 0.60 1.79
C TYR A 119 4.44 -0.08 3.02
N LEU A 120 5.69 0.25 3.39
CA LEU A 120 6.31 -0.25 4.63
C LEU A 120 5.53 0.18 5.88
N ALA A 121 5.12 1.46 5.94
CA ALA A 121 4.29 1.96 7.02
C ALA A 121 2.94 1.23 7.10
N LEU A 122 2.31 0.96 5.96
CA LEU A 122 1.06 0.19 5.90
C LEU A 122 1.23 -1.25 6.39
N ILE A 123 2.28 -1.96 5.96
CA ILE A 123 2.58 -3.32 6.45
C ILE A 123 2.80 -3.31 7.96
N PHE A 124 3.56 -2.34 8.47
CA PHE A 124 3.83 -2.23 9.89
C PHE A 124 2.54 -2.02 10.70
N VAL A 125 1.70 -1.07 10.30
CA VAL A 125 0.42 -0.80 10.96
C VAL A 125 -0.55 -1.97 10.82
N ALA A 126 -0.66 -2.57 9.63
CA ALA A 126 -1.51 -3.74 9.38
C ALA A 126 -1.09 -4.94 10.24
N SER A 127 0.21 -5.18 10.41
CA SER A 127 0.75 -6.23 11.26
C SER A 127 0.39 -6.02 12.73
N LYS A 128 0.45 -4.77 13.21
CA LYS A 128 -0.01 -4.41 14.57
C LYS A 128 -1.53 -4.64 14.71
N VAL A 129 -2.33 -4.25 13.73
CA VAL A 129 -3.79 -4.50 13.75
C VAL A 129 -4.09 -6.00 13.78
N LYS A 130 -3.36 -6.82 13.01
CA LYS A 130 -3.48 -8.29 13.01
C LYS A 130 -3.15 -8.90 14.37
N ALA A 131 -2.10 -8.40 15.03
CA ALA A 131 -1.73 -8.85 16.37
C ALA A 131 -2.82 -8.53 17.39
N GLN A 132 -3.45 -7.35 17.30
CA GLN A 132 -4.56 -6.96 18.17
C GLN A 132 -5.82 -7.81 17.94
N GLU A 133 -6.13 -8.17 16.70
CA GLU A 133 -7.24 -9.12 16.43
C GLU A 133 -6.99 -10.50 17.04
N LYS A 134 -5.73 -10.97 17.08
CA LYS A 134 -5.39 -12.25 17.73
C LYS A 134 -5.54 -12.19 19.26
N ILE A 135 -5.25 -11.04 19.88
CA ILE A 135 -5.35 -10.86 21.33
C ILE A 135 -6.80 -10.66 21.77
N GLY A 136 -7.64 -10.01 20.96
CA GLY A 136 -9.04 -9.72 21.27
C GLY A 136 -10.03 -10.86 21.01
N LYS A 137 -9.63 -11.99 20.40
CA LYS A 137 -10.50 -13.16 20.23
C LYS A 137 -10.31 -14.11 21.42
N PRO A 138 -11.20 -14.15 22.44
CA PRO A 138 -11.21 -15.28 23.35
C PRO A 138 -11.39 -16.55 22.52
N ARG A 139 -10.66 -17.61 22.91
CA ARG A 139 -10.61 -18.91 22.27
C ARG A 139 -11.94 -19.66 22.45
N THR A 140 -13.05 -19.12 21.95
CA THR A 140 -14.33 -19.84 21.82
C THR A 140 -14.31 -20.63 20.52
N GLU A 141 -13.56 -21.72 20.51
CA GLU A 141 -13.73 -22.84 19.59
C GLU A 141 -12.93 -24.03 20.13
N ALA A 142 -13.48 -24.65 21.19
CA ALA A 142 -13.23 -26.03 21.56
C ALA A 142 -14.35 -26.49 22.53
N LEU A 143 -15.57 -26.66 22.01
CA LEU A 143 -16.49 -27.62 22.60
C LEU A 143 -17.04 -28.50 21.47
N PRO A 144 -16.58 -29.75 21.34
CA PRO A 144 -17.24 -30.70 20.47
C PRO A 144 -18.59 -31.03 21.12
N ARG A 145 -19.69 -30.72 20.44
CA ARG A 145 -21.03 -31.17 20.82
C ARG A 145 -21.63 -32.01 19.70
N THR A 146 -20.84 -32.95 19.19
CA THR A 146 -21.38 -34.26 18.80
C THR A 146 -21.63 -35.02 20.11
N GLU A 147 -22.75 -35.74 20.20
CA GLU A 147 -23.23 -36.55 21.33
C GLU A 147 -24.30 -35.90 22.22
N ALA A 148 -25.51 -35.77 21.67
CA ALA A 148 -26.76 -36.02 22.39
C ALA A 148 -27.68 -36.75 21.40
N ARG A 149 -27.65 -38.10 21.36
CA ARG A 149 -28.67 -39.01 21.94
C ARG A 149 -30.07 -38.68 21.39
N LEU A 150 -30.67 -39.41 20.44
CA LEU A 150 -31.05 -40.84 20.44
C LEU A 150 -31.63 -41.30 21.78
#